data_AF-A0A835I1U0-F1
#
_entry.id   AF-A0A835I1U0-F1
#
_cell.length_a   1.000
_cell.length_b   1.000
_cell.length_c   1.000
_cell.angle_alpha   90.00
_cell.angle_beta   90.00
_cell.angle_gamma   90.00
#
_symmetry.space_group_name_H-M   'P 1'
#
loop_
_entity.id
_entity.type
_entity.pdbx_description
1 polymer ?
#
loop_
_entity_poly.entity_id
_entity_poly.type
_entity_poly.pdbx_seq_one_letter_code
_entity_poly.pdbx_strand_id
1 'polypeptide(L)'
;MNSISDMKLDLFSAGNERQQMLQEIMRRGTKPLGTDVSSEREINRLAARSEEEYWLFEKMDEERRRRENYQSRLIEEHEVPDWVYPSKEEVDKDLNADGSVTGKQRVLC
;
A
#
# COMPACT_ATOMS: atom_id res chain seq x y z
N MET A 1 -26.01 -35.76 -33.32
CA MET A 1 -26.33 -35.93 -31.88
C MET A 1 -25.02 -35.84 -31.12
N ASN A 2 -24.74 -34.71 -30.45
CA ASN A 2 -23.71 -34.54 -29.40
C ASN A 2 -23.87 -33.21 -28.61
N SER A 3 -24.97 -32.47 -28.78
CA SER A 3 -25.09 -31.10 -28.23
C SER A 3 -25.24 -31.01 -26.71
N ILE A 4 -25.60 -32.09 -26.01
CA ILE A 4 -25.76 -32.08 -24.54
C ILE A 4 -24.44 -32.42 -23.83
N SER A 5 -23.64 -33.31 -24.41
CA SER A 5 -22.30 -33.66 -23.91
C SER A 5 -21.33 -32.49 -24.04
N ASP A 6 -21.43 -31.71 -25.12
CA ASP A 6 -20.55 -30.56 -25.38
C ASP A 6 -20.79 -29.43 -24.37
N MET A 7 -22.06 -29.05 -24.12
CA MET A 7 -22.41 -28.05 -23.08
C MET A 7 -21.97 -28.48 -21.67
N LYS A 8 -21.98 -29.78 -21.39
CA LYS A 8 -21.57 -30.32 -20.09
C LYS A 8 -20.05 -30.30 -19.94
N LEU A 9 -19.30 -30.53 -21.02
CA LEU A 9 -17.85 -30.41 -21.05
C LEU A 9 -17.40 -28.97 -20.77
N ASP A 10 -18.07 -27.98 -21.35
CA ASP A 10 -17.77 -26.55 -21.14
C ASP A 10 -18.01 -26.14 -19.67
N LEU A 11 -19.05 -26.67 -19.02
CA LEU A 11 -19.31 -26.41 -17.60
C LEU A 11 -18.24 -27.04 -16.68
N PHE A 12 -17.75 -28.24 -17.03
CA PHE A 12 -16.62 -28.85 -16.32
C PHE A 12 -15.30 -28.11 -16.59
N SER A 13 -15.07 -27.62 -17.81
CA SER A 13 -13.91 -26.77 -18.15
C SER A 13 -13.94 -25.46 -17.36
N ALA A 14 -15.07 -24.76 -17.30
CA ALA A 14 -15.23 -23.53 -16.52
C ALA A 14 -15.01 -23.74 -15.00
N GLY A 15 -15.38 -24.92 -14.47
CA GLY A 15 -15.09 -25.31 -13.09
C GLY A 15 -13.60 -25.55 -12.85
N ASN A 16 -12.94 -26.24 -13.77
CA ASN A 16 -11.50 -26.50 -13.72
C ASN A 16 -10.67 -25.23 -13.93
N GLU A 17 -11.07 -24.35 -14.85
CA GLU A 17 -10.46 -23.05 -15.11
C GLU A 17 -10.52 -22.15 -13.87
N ARG A 18 -11.64 -22.15 -13.14
CA ARG A 18 -11.76 -21.44 -11.86
C ARG A 18 -10.79 -22.00 -10.81
N GLN A 19 -10.64 -23.33 -10.71
CA GLN A 19 -9.72 -23.95 -9.76
C GLN A 19 -8.26 -23.66 -10.12
N GLN A 20 -7.90 -23.71 -11.41
CA GLN A 20 -6.57 -23.37 -11.89
C GLN A 20 -6.26 -21.88 -11.65
N MET A 21 -7.21 -20.99 -11.90
CA MET A 21 -7.10 -19.57 -11.61
C MET A 21 -6.87 -19.32 -10.11
N LEU A 22 -7.63 -20.00 -9.24
CA LEU A 22 -7.46 -19.89 -7.80
C LEU A 22 -6.09 -20.42 -7.34
N GLN A 23 -5.67 -21.57 -7.86
CA GLN A 23 -4.34 -22.13 -7.57
C GLN A 23 -3.22 -21.18 -8.02
N GLU A 24 -3.38 -20.50 -9.15
CA GLU A 24 -2.42 -19.52 -9.63
C GLU A 24 -2.39 -18.26 -8.74
N ILE A 25 -3.54 -17.79 -8.23
CA ILE A 25 -3.59 -16.69 -7.25
C ILE A 25 -2.90 -17.11 -5.94
N MET A 26 -3.19 -18.32 -5.45
CA MET A 26 -2.58 -18.86 -4.22
C MET A 26 -1.06 -19.07 -4.38
N ARG A 27 -0.61 -19.53 -5.56
CA ARG A 27 0.81 -19.73 -5.89
C ARG A 27 1.57 -18.41 -5.95
N ARG A 28 0.94 -17.35 -6.48
CA ARG A 28 1.52 -15.99 -6.52
C ARG A 28 1.69 -15.39 -5.13
N GLY A 29 0.85 -15.81 -4.18
CA GLY A 29 0.85 -15.31 -2.80
C GLY A 29 0.55 -13.82 -2.71
N THR A 30 0.50 -13.30 -1.48
CA THR A 30 0.54 -11.86 -1.24
C THR A 30 2.00 -11.43 -1.18
N LYS A 31 2.47 -10.70 -2.21
CA LYS A 31 3.75 -9.99 -2.05
C LYS A 31 3.58 -9.02 -0.88
N PRO A 32 4.50 -8.97 0.10
CA PRO A 32 4.43 -7.94 1.12
C PRO A 32 4.43 -6.59 0.37
N LEU A 33 3.38 -5.80 0.55
CA LEU A 33 3.40 -4.41 0.10
C LEU A 33 4.62 -3.78 0.78
N GLY A 34 5.57 -3.28 -0.01
CA GLY A 34 6.74 -2.60 0.51
C GLY A 34 6.29 -1.51 1.49
N THR A 35 6.86 -1.50 2.69
CA THR A 35 6.60 -0.49 3.71
C THR A 35 7.32 0.83 3.44
N ASP A 36 7.86 1.01 2.24
CA ASP A 36 8.57 2.21 1.83
C ASP A 36 7.61 3.16 1.11
N VAL A 37 7.59 4.41 1.55
CA VAL A 37 6.79 5.45 0.92
C VAL A 37 7.49 5.79 -0.40
N SER A 38 6.97 5.25 -1.50
CA SER A 38 7.50 5.52 -2.83
C SER A 38 7.59 7.01 -3.09
N SER A 39 8.69 7.44 -3.71
CA SER A 39 8.88 8.85 -4.06
C SER A 39 7.76 9.35 -4.97
N GLU A 40 7.45 10.64 -4.88
CA GLU A 40 6.44 11.30 -5.74
C GLU A 40 6.72 11.07 -7.23
N ARG A 41 7.99 11.07 -7.64
CA ARG A 41 8.40 10.73 -9.02
C ARG A 41 8.05 9.31 -9.44
N GLU A 42 8.21 8.35 -8.54
CA GLU A 42 7.89 6.95 -8.83
C GLU A 42 6.38 6.73 -8.91
N ILE A 43 5.64 7.33 -7.99
CA ILE A 43 4.17 7.34 -8.02
C ILE A 43 3.69 7.93 -9.35
N ASN A 44 4.21 9.10 -9.72
CA ASN A 44 3.82 9.79 -10.96
C ASN A 44 4.19 9.00 -12.21
N ARG A 45 5.35 8.31 -12.23
CA ARG A 45 5.76 7.45 -13.34
C ARG A 45 4.80 6.27 -13.55
N LEU A 46 4.26 5.70 -12.45
CA LEU A 46 3.30 4.60 -12.51
C LEU A 46 1.88 5.08 -12.83
N ALA A 47 1.53 6.29 -12.39
CA ALA A 47 0.21 6.87 -12.59
C ALA A 47 0.02 7.46 -13.98
N ALA A 48 1.08 8.08 -14.54
CA ALA A 48 1.05 8.67 -15.88
C ALA A 48 0.83 7.58 -16.94
N ARG A 49 -0.07 7.86 -17.88
CA ARG A 49 -0.37 6.97 -19.00
C ARG A 49 0.42 7.35 -20.25
N SER A 50 0.98 8.56 -20.27
CA SER A 50 1.87 9.07 -21.33
C SER A 50 2.99 9.94 -20.76
N GLU A 51 4.00 10.21 -21.59
CA GLU A 51 5.16 11.02 -21.22
C GLU A 51 4.76 12.49 -20.97
N GLU A 52 3.81 13.01 -21.75
CA GLU A 52 3.31 14.37 -21.61
C GLU A 52 2.64 14.61 -20.26
N GLU A 53 1.87 13.63 -19.77
CA GLU A 53 1.27 13.69 -18.42
C GLU A 53 2.35 13.68 -17.34
N TYR A 54 3.40 12.87 -17.50
CA TYR A 54 4.52 12.83 -16.57
C TYR A 54 5.21 14.20 -16.44
N TRP A 55 5.49 14.87 -17.57
CA TRP A 55 6.06 16.22 -17.56
C TRP A 55 5.13 17.27 -16.95
N LEU A 56 3.81 17.11 -17.14
CA LEU A 56 2.83 17.99 -16.49
C LEU A 56 2.89 17.83 -14.97
N PHE A 57 2.95 16.60 -14.47
CA PHE A 57 3.05 16.33 -13.04
C PHE A 57 4.35 16.89 -12.43
N GLU A 58 5.51 16.71 -13.09
CA GLU A 58 6.76 17.32 -12.60
C GLU A 58 6.66 18.85 -12.47
N LYS A 59 6.04 19.53 -13.44
CA LYS A 59 5.85 20.99 -13.38
C LYS A 59 4.93 21.41 -12.23
N MET A 60 3.83 20.70 -12.05
CA MET A 60 2.87 20.96 -10.98
C MET A 60 3.49 20.75 -9.59
N ASP A 61 4.25 19.67 -9.42
CA ASP A 61 4.90 19.35 -8.16
C ASP A 61 6.02 20.33 -7.82
N GLU A 62 6.75 20.83 -8.83
CA GLU A 62 7.73 21.90 -8.63
C GLU A 62 7.07 23.21 -8.22
N GLU A 63 5.98 23.61 -8.88
CA GLU A 63 5.26 24.81 -8.48
C GLU A 63 4.73 24.72 -7.04
N ARG A 64 4.20 23.56 -6.67
CA ARG A 64 3.68 23.27 -5.34
C ARG A 64 4.81 23.31 -4.29
N ARG A 65 5.94 22.62 -4.54
CA ARG A 65 7.12 22.65 -3.66
C ARG A 65 7.65 24.07 -3.45
N ARG A 66 7.67 24.89 -4.51
CA ARG A 66 8.06 26.29 -4.42
C ARG A 66 7.11 27.12 -3.56
N ARG A 67 5.78 26.93 -3.69
CA ARG A 67 4.79 27.67 -2.88
C ARG A 67 4.85 27.31 -1.40
N GLU A 68 5.18 26.06 -1.10
CA GLU A 68 5.23 25.52 0.26
C GLU A 68 6.63 25.64 0.91
N ASN A 69 7.57 26.34 0.27
CA ASN A 69 8.95 26.47 0.75
C ASN A 69 9.63 25.13 1.08
N TYR A 70 9.30 24.08 0.31
CA TYR A 70 9.84 22.73 0.50
C TYR A 70 9.61 22.15 1.92
N GLN A 71 8.59 22.60 2.64
CA GLN A 71 8.22 22.06 3.95
C GLN A 71 7.60 20.67 3.84
N SER A 72 7.74 19.87 4.91
CA SER A 72 7.09 18.58 5.07
C SER A 72 5.56 18.73 5.01
N ARG A 73 4.88 17.80 4.34
CA ARG A 73 3.41 17.78 4.28
C ARG A 73 2.77 17.17 5.51
N LEU A 74 3.47 16.21 6.11
CA LEU A 74 3.04 15.52 7.31
C LEU A 74 3.54 16.30 8.52
N ILE A 75 2.75 16.25 9.58
CA ILE A 75 3.14 16.84 10.86
C ILE A 75 4.45 16.22 11.34
N GLU A 76 5.34 17.06 11.86
CA GLU A 76 6.60 16.59 12.44
C GLU A 76 6.42 16.28 13.93
N GLU A 77 7.31 15.46 14.51
CA GLU A 77 7.21 15.03 15.91
C GLU A 77 7.12 16.20 16.89
N HIS A 78 7.78 17.32 16.57
CA HIS A 78 7.81 18.52 17.41
C HIS A 78 6.54 19.38 17.28
N GLU A 79 5.71 19.15 16.25
CA GLU A 79 4.42 19.81 16.05
C GLU A 79 3.28 19.05 16.74
N VAL A 80 3.52 17.79 17.12
CA VAL A 80 2.56 16.95 17.83
C VAL A 80 2.46 17.42 19.29
N PRO A 81 1.25 17.77 19.78
CA PRO A 81 1.07 18.15 21.17
C PRO A 81 1.41 17.01 22.14
N ASP A 82 1.96 17.36 23.32
CA ASP A 82 2.40 16.40 24.34
C ASP A 82 1.29 15.44 24.81
N TRP A 83 0.01 15.85 24.74
CA TRP A 83 -1.12 15.02 25.16
C TRP A 83 -1.39 13.80 24.26
N VAL A 84 -0.85 13.80 23.04
CA VAL A 84 -0.98 12.67 22.11
C VAL A 84 -0.13 11.48 22.59
N TYR A 85 0.95 11.76 23.33
CA TYR A 85 1.81 10.72 23.87
C TYR A 85 1.22 10.20 25.19
N PRO A 86 1.09 8.87 25.35
CA PRO A 86 0.63 8.30 26.61
C PRO A 86 1.59 8.71 27.73
N SER A 87 1.01 9.03 28.89
CA SER A 87 1.82 9.39 30.06
C SER A 87 2.67 8.18 30.47
N LYS A 88 3.90 8.42 30.95
CA LYS A 88 4.82 7.32 31.36
C LYS A 88 4.18 6.33 32.35
N GLU A 89 3.25 6.81 33.18
CA GLU A 89 2.50 6.01 34.17
C GLU A 89 1.46 5.05 33.55
N GLU A 90 1.01 5.30 32.32
CA GLU A 90 0.07 4.44 31.59
C GLU A 90 0.81 3.36 30.79
N VAL A 91 1.96 3.71 30.20
CA VAL A 91 2.80 2.78 29.43
C VAL A 91 3.34 1.65 30.31
N ASP A 92 3.71 1.94 31.56
CA ASP A 92 4.20 0.91 32.50
C ASP A 92 3.12 -0.10 32.91
N LYS A 93 1.82 0.25 32.80
CA LYS A 93 0.72 -0.70 33.06
C LYS A 93 0.51 -1.66 31.89
N ASP A 94 0.68 -1.16 30.66
CA ASP A 94 0.50 -1.96 29.44
C ASP A 94 1.71 -2.88 29.15
N LEU A 95 2.92 -2.51 29.56
CA LEU A 95 4.10 -3.38 29.39
C LEU A 95 4.12 -4.61 30.32
N ASN A 96 3.27 -4.64 31.35
CA ASN A 96 3.12 -5.78 32.26
C ASN A 96 1.97 -6.72 31.86
N ALA A 97 1.18 -6.37 30.84
CA ALA A 97 0.09 -7.16 30.33
C ALA A 97 0.31 -7.45 28.84
N ASP A 98 0.79 -8.67 28.57
CA ASP A 98 0.80 -9.32 27.26
C ASP A 98 1.94 -8.94 26.29
N GLY A 99 2.87 -9.88 26.15
CA GLY A 99 4.00 -9.80 25.23
C GLY A 99 3.57 -10.05 23.79
N SER A 100 2.98 -9.05 23.12
CA SER A 100 2.94 -8.95 21.66
C SER A 100 2.37 -7.60 21.20
N VAL A 101 3.14 -6.51 21.33
CA VAL A 101 2.84 -5.26 20.60
C VAL A 101 3.92 -5.03 19.55
N THR A 102 3.65 -5.53 18.35
CA THR A 102 4.31 -5.13 17.11
C THR A 102 3.91 -3.69 16.78
N GLY A 103 4.67 -2.72 17.29
CA GLY A 103 4.36 -1.29 17.10
C GLY A 103 5.60 -0.39 17.00
N LYS A 104 6.75 -0.94 16.60
CA LYS A 104 7.98 -0.16 16.38
C LYS A 104 8.48 -0.35 14.95
N GLN A 105 7.74 0.17 13.98
CA GLN A 105 8.35 0.50 12.70
C GLN A 105 9.11 1.82 12.91
N ARG A 106 10.40 1.73 13.27
CA ARG A 106 11.29 2.88 13.20
C ARG A 106 11.42 3.24 11.73
N VAL A 107 10.84 4.36 11.33
CA VAL A 107 11.23 5.01 10.08
C VAL A 107 12.61 5.60 10.37
N LEU A 108 13.66 4.85 10.01
CA LEU A 108 15.00 5.41 9.93
C LEU A 108 15.01 6.30 8.69
N CYS A 109 15.08 7.60 8.91
CA CYS A 109 15.66 8.53 7.96
C CYS A 109 17.16 8.26 7.77
#